data_AF-A0A2S0HTN9-F1
#
_entry.id   AF-A0A2S0HTN9-F1
#
_cell.length_a   1.000
_cell.length_b   1.000
_cell.length_c   1.000
_cell.angle_alpha   90.00
_cell.angle_beta   90.00
_cell.angle_gamma   90.00
#
_symmetry.space_group_name_H-M   'P 1'
#
loop_
_entity.id
_entity.type
_entity.pdbx_description
1 polymer ?
#
loop_
_entity_poly.entity_id
_entity_poly.type
_entity_poly.pdbx_seq_one_letter_code
_entity_poly.pdbx_strand_id
1 'polypeptide(L)'
;MAVKSIQYSDQNNNHYSITQTSLIYSPVTPEESSSGVYSGGDPAEVQLTKDEFNTILSLSEKIMKASEGNEMKREMLTSVLVISEEGKSRRAILKRSEARSALEELLQKVKQ
;
A
#
# COMPACT_ATOMS: atom_id res chain seq x y z
N MET A 1 1.67 20.18 -12.24
CA MET A 1 0.82 19.37 -11.35
C MET A 1 1.73 18.40 -10.64
N ALA A 2 1.74 18.40 -9.32
CA ALA A 2 2.50 17.43 -8.54
C ALA A 2 1.99 16.02 -8.82
N VAL A 3 2.86 15.12 -9.28
CA VAL A 3 2.50 13.70 -9.39
C VAL A 3 2.48 13.13 -7.98
N LYS A 4 1.31 12.67 -7.53
CA LYS A 4 1.16 11.90 -6.29
C LYS A 4 1.12 10.42 -6.61
N SER A 5 2.00 9.65 -5.98
CA SER A 5 1.99 8.19 -6.07
C SER A 5 2.06 7.58 -4.67
N ILE A 6 1.38 6.46 -4.49
CA ILE A 6 1.34 5.72 -3.23
C ILE A 6 1.91 4.35 -3.50
N GLN A 7 2.83 3.89 -2.66
CA GLN A 7 3.30 2.51 -2.64
C GLN A 7 2.91 1.91 -1.30
N TYR A 8 2.29 0.75 -1.34
CA TYR A 8 1.90 0.01 -0.14
C TYR A 8 2.41 -1.42 -0.23
N SER A 9 3.04 -1.90 0.84
CA SER A 9 3.45 -3.29 0.98
C SER A 9 2.74 -3.86 2.19
N ASP A 10 1.98 -4.92 2.01
CA ASP A 10 1.30 -5.58 3.13
C ASP A 10 2.29 -6.37 4.01
N GLN A 11 1.76 -7.03 5.03
CA GLN A 11 2.56 -7.85 5.96
C GLN A 11 3.26 -9.06 5.31
N ASN A 12 2.80 -9.50 4.14
CA ASN A 12 3.35 -10.61 3.38
C ASN A 12 4.26 -10.13 2.23
N ASN A 13 4.57 -8.83 2.17
CA ASN A 13 5.30 -8.17 1.07
C ASN A 13 4.56 -8.16 -0.27
N ASN A 14 3.24 -8.34 -0.31
CA ASN A 14 2.51 -8.06 -1.54
C ASN A 14 2.51 -6.55 -1.77
N HIS A 15 2.85 -6.14 -3.00
CA HIS A 15 3.08 -4.75 -3.35
C HIS A 15 1.91 -4.17 -4.12
N TYR A 16 1.56 -2.93 -3.79
CA TYR A 16 0.57 -2.11 -4.48
C TYR A 16 1.25 -0.82 -4.92
N SER A 17 1.24 -0.56 -6.22
CA SER A 17 1.68 0.70 -6.81
C SER A 17 0.46 1.46 -7.30
N ILE A 18 0.17 2.59 -6.68
CA ILE A 18 -1.04 3.36 -6.92
C ILE A 18 -0.65 4.74 -7.46
N THR A 19 -1.14 5.05 -8.65
CA THR A 19 -1.04 6.36 -9.29
C THR A 19 -2.42 7.00 -9.37
N GLN A 20 -2.50 8.23 -9.89
CA GLN A 20 -3.78 8.92 -10.06
C GLN A 20 -4.76 8.21 -10.99
N THR A 21 -4.27 7.32 -11.85
CA THR A 21 -5.04 6.69 -12.91
C THR A 21 -5.03 5.17 -12.85
N SER A 22 -4.18 4.57 -12.02
CA SER A 22 -4.06 3.11 -11.98
C SER A 22 -3.62 2.58 -10.61
N LEU A 23 -4.03 1.35 -10.33
CA LEU A 23 -3.53 0.54 -9.25
C LEU A 23 -2.96 -0.74 -9.85
N ILE A 24 -1.69 -1.01 -9.54
CA ILE A 24 -0.98 -2.23 -9.91
C ILE A 24 -0.73 -3.02 -8.65
N TYR A 25 -1.24 -4.24 -8.60
CA TYR A 25 -1.00 -5.22 -7.55
C TYR A 25 0.03 -6.26 -8.03
N SER A 26 1.17 -6.30 -7.35
CA SER A 26 2.27 -7.24 -7.57
C SER A 26 2.38 -8.15 -6.33
N PRO A 27 1.67 -9.29 -6.31
CA PRO A 27 1.75 -10.25 -5.23
C PRO A 27 3.12 -10.94 -5.19
N VAL A 28 3.51 -11.42 -4.01
CA VAL A 28 4.64 -12.34 -3.87
C VAL A 28 4.28 -13.68 -4.50
N THR A 29 5.13 -14.14 -5.41
CA THR A 29 5.00 -15.47 -6.01
C THR A 29 5.56 -16.56 -5.08
N PRO A 30 5.19 -17.85 -5.27
CA PRO A 30 5.77 -18.96 -4.52
C PRO A 30 7.29 -19.00 -4.61
N GLU A 31 7.86 -18.66 -5.77
CA GLU A 31 9.31 -18.62 -6.03
C GLU A 31 10.01 -17.52 -5.22
N GLU A 32 9.33 -16.40 -4.98
CA GLU A 32 9.83 -15.28 -4.17
C GLU A 32 9.54 -15.45 -2.68
N SER A 33 8.68 -16.39 -2.31
CA SER A 33 8.38 -16.68 -0.92
C SER A 33 9.52 -17.44 -0.25
N SER A 34 9.95 -16.97 0.92
CA SER A 34 10.89 -17.71 1.78
C SER A 34 10.40 -19.11 2.17
N SER A 35 9.09 -19.37 2.07
CA SER A 35 8.48 -20.68 2.36
C SER A 35 8.35 -21.58 1.12
N GLY A 36 8.54 -21.03 -0.08
CA GLY A 36 8.32 -21.74 -1.35
C GLY A 36 6.85 -22.07 -1.68
N VAL A 37 5.90 -21.77 -0.79
CA VAL A 37 4.50 -22.23 -0.91
C VAL A 37 3.46 -21.10 -0.81
N TYR A 38 3.83 -19.92 -0.31
CA TYR A 38 2.91 -18.79 -0.24
C TYR A 38 2.73 -18.14 -1.62
N SER A 39 1.47 -17.87 -1.99
CA SER A 39 1.11 -17.02 -3.12
C SER A 39 0.22 -15.88 -2.62
N GLY A 40 0.55 -14.65 -3.00
CA GLY A 40 -0.29 -13.47 -2.78
C GLY A 40 -1.51 -13.40 -3.70
N GLY A 41 -1.76 -14.43 -4.51
CA GLY A 41 -2.79 -14.48 -5.54
C GLY A 41 -2.27 -13.99 -6.89
N ASP A 42 -3.21 -13.61 -7.76
CA ASP A 42 -2.90 -13.14 -9.12
C ASP A 42 -2.54 -11.65 -9.14
N PRO A 43 -1.55 -11.24 -9.96
CA PRO A 43 -1.29 -9.83 -10.22
C PRO A 43 -2.50 -9.18 -10.87
N ALA A 44 -2.74 -7.91 -10.54
CA ALA A 44 -3.86 -7.15 -11.08
C ALA A 44 -3.41 -5.74 -11.50
N GLU A 45 -3.95 -5.25 -12.60
CA GLU A 45 -3.80 -3.86 -13.03
C GLU A 45 -5.19 -3.31 -13.34
N VAL A 46 -5.59 -2.28 -12.61
CA VAL A 46 -6.91 -1.66 -12.74
C VAL A 46 -6.76 -0.16 -12.94
N GLN A 47 -7.61 0.41 -13.79
CA GLN A 47 -7.71 1.86 -13.90
C GLN A 47 -8.50 2.42 -12.74
N LEU A 48 -7.99 3.49 -12.13
CA LEU A 48 -8.65 4.19 -11.05
C LEU A 48 -9.42 5.39 -11.58
N THR A 49 -10.62 5.58 -11.03
CA THR A 49 -11.29 6.87 -11.08
C THR A 49 -10.60 7.86 -10.14
N LYS A 50 -10.81 9.16 -10.41
CA LYS A 50 -10.30 10.23 -9.55
C LYS A 50 -10.82 10.12 -8.12
N ASP A 51 -12.09 9.73 -7.93
CA ASP A 51 -12.71 9.55 -6.62
C ASP A 51 -12.10 8.37 -5.84
N GLU A 52 -11.83 7.24 -6.50
CA GLU A 52 -11.15 6.10 -5.88
C GLU A 52 -9.74 6.47 -5.44
N PHE A 53 -8.95 7.10 -6.33
CA PHE A 53 -7.62 7.57 -5.98
C PHE A 53 -7.64 8.55 -4.79
N ASN A 54 -8.56 9.52 -4.80
CA ASN A 54 -8.68 10.48 -3.70
C ASN A 54 -9.06 9.80 -2.38
N THR A 55 -9.89 8.77 -2.42
CA THR A 55 -10.28 7.99 -1.25
C THR A 55 -9.08 7.23 -0.69
N ILE A 56 -8.33 6.53 -1.54
CA ILE A 56 -7.10 5.81 -1.18
C ILE A 56 -6.07 6.79 -0.60
N LEU A 57 -5.87 7.93 -1.26
CA LEU A 57 -4.94 8.97 -0.84
C LEU A 57 -5.33 9.54 0.53
N SER A 58 -6.61 9.87 0.74
CA SER A 58 -7.08 10.42 2.01
C SER A 58 -6.85 9.45 3.18
N LEU A 59 -7.14 8.16 3.00
CA LEU A 59 -6.85 7.14 4.01
C LEU A 59 -5.35 6.99 4.25
N SER A 60 -4.56 6.97 3.18
CA SER A 60 -3.10 6.87 3.24
C SER A 60 -2.48 8.05 4.00
N GLU A 61 -2.92 9.28 3.72
CA GLU A 61 -2.44 10.48 4.42
C GLU A 61 -2.84 10.49 5.90
N LYS A 62 -4.05 10.04 6.23
CA LYS A 62 -4.49 9.88 7.64
C LYS A 62 -3.59 8.89 8.38
N ILE A 63 -3.30 7.74 7.78
CA ILE A 63 -2.42 6.71 8.36
C ILE A 63 -0.99 7.24 8.52
N MET A 64 -0.46 7.91 7.48
CA MET A 64 0.87 8.51 7.50
C MET A 64 1.00 9.51 8.64
N LYS A 65 0.03 10.41 8.80
CA LYS A 65 0.02 11.41 9.88
C LYS A 65 -0.06 10.78 11.27
N ALA A 66 -0.85 9.72 11.44
CA ALA A 66 -0.90 8.98 12.70
C ALA A 66 0.40 8.23 13.02
N SER A 67 1.19 7.92 11.99
CA SER A 67 2.48 7.21 12.11
C SER A 67 3.69 8.16 12.17
N GLU A 68 3.48 9.45 11.92
CA GLU A 68 4.53 10.47 11.92
C GLU A 68 5.16 10.60 13.33
N GLY A 69 6.48 10.51 13.41
CA GLY A 69 7.23 10.52 14.69
C GLY A 69 7.43 9.15 15.34
N ASN A 70 6.89 8.06 14.76
CA ASN A 70 7.20 6.70 15.20
C ASN A 70 8.39 6.14 14.39
N GLU A 71 9.60 6.25 14.95
CA GLU A 71 10.78 5.52 14.43
C GLU A 71 10.65 4.02 14.74
N MET A 72 9.79 3.33 13.99
CA MET A 72 9.64 1.89 14.10
C MET A 72 10.61 1.17 13.16
N LYS A 73 11.30 0.16 13.67
CA LYS A 73 11.98 -0.83 12.84
C LYS A 73 10.94 -1.77 12.25
N ARG A 74 11.22 -2.29 11.06
CA ARG A 74 10.33 -3.27 10.42
C ARG A 74 10.40 -4.58 11.20
N GLU A 75 9.24 -5.05 11.65
CA GLU A 75 9.07 -6.31 12.38
C GLU A 75 8.06 -7.20 11.65
N MET A 76 7.97 -8.49 12.03
CA MET A 76 6.91 -9.36 11.51
C MET A 76 5.53 -8.73 11.73
N LEU A 77 4.60 -8.97 10.81
CA LEU A 77 3.22 -8.45 10.83
C LEU A 77 3.09 -6.92 10.62
N THR A 78 4.16 -6.26 10.16
CA THR A 78 4.12 -4.84 9.79
C THR A 78 4.01 -4.64 8.28
N SER A 79 3.23 -3.63 7.90
CA SER A 79 3.08 -3.17 6.52
C SER A 79 3.92 -1.91 6.30
N VAL A 80 4.18 -1.53 5.06
CA VAL A 80 4.92 -0.32 4.71
C VAL A 80 4.05 0.55 3.80
N LEU A 81 3.93 1.83 4.13
CA LEU A 81 3.26 2.81 3.30
C LEU A 81 4.25 3.90 2.90
N VAL A 82 4.29 4.23 1.62
CA VAL A 82 5.10 5.31 1.06
C VAL A 82 4.19 6.23 0.25
N ILE A 83 4.23 7.52 0.52
CA ILE A 83 3.51 8.54 -0.25
C ILE A 83 4.55 9.49 -0.83
N SER A 84 4.57 9.60 -2.16
CA SER A 84 5.47 10.50 -2.89
C SER A 84 4.70 11.68 -3.48
N GLU A 85 5.20 12.88 -3.26
CA GLU A 85 4.66 14.15 -3.76
C GLU A 85 5.81 15.11 -4.06
N GLU A 86 5.85 15.69 -5.27
CA GLU A 86 6.82 16.73 -5.66
C GLU A 86 8.29 16.38 -5.39
N GLY A 87 8.68 15.12 -5.62
CA GLY A 87 10.04 14.63 -5.39
C GLY A 87 10.39 14.36 -3.92
N LYS A 88 9.45 14.54 -2.99
CA LYS A 88 9.57 14.12 -1.59
C LYS A 88 8.78 12.84 -1.37
N SER A 89 9.37 11.87 -0.67
CA SER A 89 8.70 10.66 -0.26
C SER A 89 8.63 10.57 1.26
N ARG A 90 7.43 10.34 1.81
CA ARG A 90 7.21 10.00 3.21
C ARG A 90 7.01 8.50 3.32
N ARG A 91 7.68 7.86 4.27
CA ARG A 91 7.57 6.42 4.53
C ARG A 91 7.12 6.20 5.97
N ALA A 92 6.15 5.32 6.16
CA ALA A 92 5.70 4.84 7.45
C ALA A 92 5.71 3.32 7.50
N ILE A 93 6.05 2.77 8.67
CA ILE A 93 5.90 1.35 8.98
C ILE A 93 4.67 1.22 9.87
N LEU A 94 3.73 0.37 9.46
CA LEU A 94 2.39 0.29 10.01
C LEU A 94 2.20 -1.01 10.78
N LYS A 95 1.82 -0.90 12.05
CA LYS A 95 1.31 -2.03 12.83
C LYS A 95 -0.16 -2.29 12.50
N ARG A 96 -0.65 -3.46 12.91
CA ARG A 96 -2.07 -3.79 12.84
C ARG A 96 -2.89 -2.69 13.52
N SER A 97 -3.82 -2.09 12.78
CA SER A 97 -4.72 -1.04 13.24
C SER A 97 -5.98 -1.07 12.38
N GLU A 98 -7.08 -0.51 12.88
CA GLU A 98 -8.31 -0.42 12.10
C GLU A 98 -8.12 0.39 10.81
N ALA A 99 -7.32 1.46 10.86
CA ALA A 99 -7.00 2.27 9.69
C ALA A 99 -6.22 1.47 8.63
N ARG A 100 -5.26 0.63 9.04
CA ARG A 100 -4.54 -0.28 8.13
C ARG A 100 -5.50 -1.27 7.49
N SER A 101 -6.35 -1.92 8.29
CA SER A 101 -7.33 -2.88 7.78
C SER A 101 -8.29 -2.23 6.79
N ALA A 102 -8.79 -1.02 7.08
CA ALA A 102 -9.67 -0.28 6.17
C ALA A 102 -9.00 0.07 4.84
N LEU A 103 -7.70 0.41 4.84
CA LEU A 103 -6.93 0.62 3.62
C LEU A 103 -6.78 -0.70 2.84
N GLU A 104 -6.42 -1.79 3.51
CA GLU A 104 -6.26 -3.12 2.88
C GLU A 104 -7.58 -3.60 2.24
N GLU A 105 -8.70 -3.45 2.94
CA GLU A 105 -10.03 -3.76 2.41
C GLU A 105 -10.40 -2.92 1.18
N LEU A 106 -10.07 -1.61 1.20
CA LEU A 106 -10.31 -0.75 0.05
C LEU A 106 -9.48 -1.19 -1.16
N LEU A 107 -8.19 -1.45 -0.97
CA LEU A 107 -7.31 -1.91 -2.05
C LEU A 107 -7.77 -3.26 -2.62
N GLN A 108 -8.26 -4.17 -1.76
CA GLN A 108 -8.81 -5.46 -2.17
C GLN A 108 -10.13 -5.33 -2.95
N LYS A 109 -10.95 -4.32 -2.66
CA LYS A 109 -12.18 -4.03 -3.40
C LYS A 109 -11.89 -3.42 -4.77
N VAL A 110 -10.94 -2.51 -4.83
CA VAL A 110 -10.60 -1.77 -6.05
C VAL A 110 -9.89 -2.67 -7.07
N LYS A 111 -9.14 -3.68 -6.63
CA LYS A 111 -8.45 -4.63 -7.52
C LYS A 111 -9.34 -5.76 -8.07
N GLN A 112 -10.56 -5.93 -7.56
CA GLN A 112 -11.51 -6.97 -8.00
C GLN A 112 -12.27 -6.52 -9.24
#